data_AF-X0U8W9-F1
#
_entry.id   AF-X0U8W9-F1
#
_cell.length_a   1.000
_cell.length_b   1.000
_cell.length_c   1.000
_cell.angle_alpha   90.00
_cell.angle_beta   90.00
_cell.angle_gamma   90.00
#
_symmetry.space_group_name_H-M   'P 1'
#
loop_
_entity.id
_entity.type
_entity.pdbx_description
1 polymer ?
#
loop_
_entity_poly.entity_id
_entity_poly.type
_entity_poly.pdbx_seq_one_letter_code
_entity_poly.pdbx_strand_id
1 'polypeptide(L)'
;EIFRYSGGRFGYLEEVIKNATGKSFGELFIERIIIPLDLKNTAPSLWTDSTFYPEITNKFSYTYKKLAKPYRLRQDYLISKSKYIMGFMVAGGLVTTVHDMAKFNIALDTNFFFDKLTNNRIYSPTISIDGKLLPYGLGWFVQDFCNLRLLWHYGWHPDAASSLIIKIPEKNISFMIFANTDMLSKPFSLHNGNVLNSPAALIFLKTFLPDEFRSMSIDKKEKELEEIVFKSAGEKPLINGFQFILLIFCQLFFITAIIFWPLRFIIIKLFP
;
A
#
# COMPACT_ATOMS: atom_id res chain seq x y z
N GLU A 1 23.46 6.70 -5.42
CA GLU A 1 22.25 7.56 -5.35
C GLU A 1 21.20 6.94 -4.41
N ILE A 2 20.14 7.68 -4.05
CA ILE A 2 19.04 7.18 -3.21
C ILE A 2 17.72 7.32 -3.98
N PHE A 3 16.96 6.24 -4.07
CA PHE A 3 15.62 6.26 -4.66
C PHE A 3 14.68 7.18 -3.87
N ARG A 4 13.94 8.04 -4.58
CA ARG A 4 12.89 8.88 -4.00
C ARG A 4 11.69 8.88 -4.92
N TYR A 5 10.62 8.23 -4.50
CA TYR A 5 9.36 8.25 -5.24
C TYR A 5 8.83 9.69 -5.37
N SER A 6 8.37 10.05 -6.57
CA SER A 6 7.82 11.37 -6.84
C SER A 6 6.74 11.30 -7.91
N GLY A 7 5.49 11.45 -7.50
CA GLY A 7 4.37 11.62 -8.43
C GLY A 7 4.53 12.87 -9.30
N GLY A 8 5.12 13.94 -8.76
CA GLY A 8 5.41 15.16 -9.53
C GLY A 8 6.28 14.90 -10.76
N ARG A 9 7.24 13.96 -10.68
CA ARG A 9 8.06 13.57 -11.83
C ARG A 9 7.28 12.83 -12.90
N PHE A 10 6.29 12.03 -12.51
CA PHE A 10 5.34 11.41 -13.46
C PHE A 10 4.50 12.46 -14.18
N GLY A 11 4.22 13.60 -13.55
CA GLY A 11 3.49 14.72 -14.17
C GLY A 11 4.17 15.24 -15.45
N TYR A 12 5.50 15.20 -15.55
CA TYR A 12 6.21 15.62 -16.77
C TYR A 12 5.91 14.77 -18.00
N LEU A 13 5.43 13.53 -17.81
CA LEU A 13 5.04 12.68 -18.93
C LEU A 13 3.82 13.21 -19.68
N GLU A 14 3.03 14.09 -19.06
CA GLU A 14 1.86 14.68 -19.71
C GLU A 14 2.23 15.46 -20.97
N GLU A 15 3.28 16.28 -20.89
CA GLU A 15 3.79 17.04 -22.02
C GLU A 15 4.43 16.12 -23.07
N VAL A 16 5.17 15.10 -22.64
CA VAL A 16 5.75 14.10 -23.55
C VAL A 16 4.67 13.40 -24.36
N ILE A 17 3.59 12.95 -23.70
CA ILE A 17 2.46 12.29 -24.34
C ILE A 17 1.79 13.24 -25.34
N LYS A 18 1.52 14.49 -24.93
CA LYS A 18 0.88 15.49 -25.79
C LYS A 18 1.73 15.79 -27.02
N ASN A 19 3.03 16.01 -26.85
CA ASN A 19 3.94 16.32 -27.96
C ASN A 19 4.12 15.13 -28.91
N ALA A 20 4.13 13.91 -28.40
CA ALA A 20 4.30 12.70 -29.22
C ALA A 20 3.04 12.31 -30.01
N THR A 21 1.85 12.68 -29.53
CA THR A 21 0.58 12.14 -30.06
C THR A 21 -0.41 13.19 -30.54
N GLY A 22 -0.24 14.46 -30.15
CA GLY A 22 -1.22 15.52 -30.35
C GLY A 22 -2.46 15.41 -29.45
N LYS A 23 -2.58 14.37 -28.60
CA LYS A 23 -3.75 14.13 -27.73
C LYS A 23 -3.38 14.30 -26.26
N SER A 24 -4.35 14.70 -25.44
CA SER A 24 -4.20 14.72 -23.99
C SER A 24 -4.07 13.31 -23.41
N PHE A 25 -3.51 13.20 -22.20
CA PHE A 25 -3.44 11.94 -21.47
C PHE A 25 -4.82 11.31 -21.27
N GLY A 26 -5.84 12.10 -20.92
CA GLY A 26 -7.17 11.55 -20.68
C GLY A 26 -7.89 11.08 -21.93
N GLU A 27 -7.69 11.73 -23.08
CA GLU A 27 -8.18 11.19 -24.36
C GLU A 27 -7.55 9.83 -24.65
N LEU A 28 -6.22 9.72 -24.52
CA LEU A 28 -5.51 8.46 -24.77
C LEU A 28 -5.85 7.38 -23.73
N PHE A 29 -6.07 7.75 -22.48
CA PHE A 29 -6.50 6.80 -21.45
C PHE A 29 -7.87 6.21 -21.79
N ILE A 30 -8.81 7.03 -22.25
CA ILE A 30 -10.12 6.56 -22.69
C ILE A 30 -10.00 5.67 -23.94
N GLU A 31 -9.29 6.15 -24.96
CA GLU A 31 -9.15 5.50 -26.26
C GLU A 31 -8.36 4.19 -26.20
N ARG A 32 -7.27 4.15 -25.43
CA ARG A 32 -6.32 3.04 -25.42
C ARG A 32 -6.50 2.09 -24.25
N ILE A 33 -7.13 2.51 -23.16
CA ILE A 33 -7.28 1.67 -21.95
C ILE A 33 -8.74 1.36 -21.65
N ILE A 34 -9.59 2.38 -21.43
CA ILE A 34 -10.98 2.15 -21.00
C ILE A 34 -11.79 1.42 -22.09
N ILE A 35 -11.76 1.93 -23.32
CA ILE A 35 -12.57 1.39 -24.42
C ILE A 35 -12.11 -0.03 -24.79
N PRO A 36 -10.81 -0.31 -25.05
CA PRO A 36 -10.38 -1.62 -25.50
C PRO A 36 -10.57 -2.73 -24.47
N LEU A 37 -10.57 -2.40 -23.17
CA LEU A 37 -10.76 -3.36 -22.08
C LEU A 37 -12.20 -3.41 -21.53
N ASP A 38 -13.12 -2.62 -22.08
CA ASP A 38 -14.51 -2.53 -21.60
C ASP A 38 -14.58 -2.30 -20.06
N LEU A 39 -13.85 -1.28 -19.59
CA LEU A 39 -13.78 -0.90 -18.17
C LEU A 39 -14.98 -0.03 -17.76
N LYS A 40 -16.10 -0.68 -17.45
CA LYS A 40 -17.40 -0.01 -17.20
C LYS A 40 -17.48 0.83 -15.93
N ASN A 41 -16.56 0.62 -14.99
CA ASN A 41 -16.52 1.26 -13.69
C ASN A 41 -15.20 2.02 -13.47
N THR A 42 -14.58 2.47 -14.55
CA THR A 42 -13.31 3.22 -14.54
C THR A 42 -13.49 4.56 -15.21
N ALA A 43 -13.01 5.62 -14.56
CA ALA A 43 -13.17 6.98 -15.04
C ALA A 43 -12.00 7.87 -14.57
N PRO A 44 -11.62 8.90 -15.36
CA PRO A 44 -10.90 10.07 -14.83
C PRO A 44 -11.62 10.67 -13.62
N SER A 45 -10.92 11.24 -12.63
CA SER A 45 -11.59 11.98 -11.55
C SER A 45 -12.26 13.25 -12.08
N LEU A 46 -13.32 13.67 -11.38
CA LEU A 46 -14.11 14.87 -11.71
C LEU A 46 -13.39 16.20 -11.49
N TRP A 47 -12.25 16.21 -10.78
CA TRP A 47 -11.50 17.41 -10.43
C TRP A 47 -10.41 17.77 -11.45
N THR A 48 -10.56 17.30 -12.69
CA THR A 48 -9.80 17.84 -13.81
C THR A 48 -10.14 19.30 -14.02
N ASP A 49 -9.13 20.08 -14.39
CA ASP A 49 -9.30 21.44 -14.87
C ASP A 49 -10.45 21.50 -15.89
N SER A 50 -11.21 22.60 -15.86
CA SER A 50 -12.51 22.86 -16.52
C SER A 50 -12.63 22.57 -18.03
N THR A 51 -11.57 22.07 -18.65
CA THR A 51 -11.48 21.65 -20.05
C THR A 51 -12.00 20.23 -20.32
N PHE A 52 -12.28 19.43 -19.28
CA PHE A 52 -12.94 18.12 -19.39
C PHE A 52 -14.47 18.26 -19.35
N TYR A 53 -15.04 18.39 -20.55
CA TYR A 53 -16.43 18.73 -20.88
C TYR A 53 -17.58 17.96 -20.15
N PRO A 54 -18.82 18.52 -20.18
CA PRO A 54 -20.05 17.84 -19.72
C PRO A 54 -20.27 16.44 -20.31
N GLU A 55 -19.80 16.21 -21.54
CA GLU A 55 -19.94 14.92 -22.24
C GLU A 55 -19.23 13.77 -21.52
N ILE A 56 -18.02 14.01 -21.01
CA ILE A 56 -17.25 13.01 -20.26
C ILE A 56 -17.89 12.76 -18.90
N THR A 57 -18.35 13.83 -18.23
CA THR A 57 -19.09 13.71 -16.97
C THR A 57 -20.35 12.86 -17.14
N ASN A 58 -21.09 13.07 -18.22
CA ASN A 58 -22.26 12.26 -18.55
C ASN A 58 -21.89 10.81 -18.87
N LYS A 59 -20.83 10.60 -19.67
CA LYS A 59 -20.32 9.27 -20.05
C LYS A 59 -19.98 8.40 -18.84
N PHE A 60 -19.38 8.98 -17.80
CA PHE A 60 -18.97 8.26 -16.58
C PHE A 60 -19.89 8.48 -15.38
N SER A 61 -21.09 9.04 -15.61
CA SER A 61 -22.04 9.40 -14.54
C SER A 61 -22.42 8.22 -13.64
N TYR A 62 -22.50 7.00 -14.18
CA TYR A 62 -22.73 5.79 -13.39
C TYR A 62 -21.59 5.54 -12.39
N THR A 63 -20.35 5.59 -12.85
CA THR A 63 -19.15 5.41 -12.02
C THR A 63 -19.11 6.43 -10.89
N TYR A 64 -19.37 7.70 -11.18
CA TYR A 64 -19.37 8.75 -10.17
C TYR A 64 -20.52 8.62 -9.16
N LYS A 65 -21.71 8.21 -9.60
CA LYS A 65 -22.86 7.95 -8.69
C LYS A 65 -22.60 6.79 -7.74
N LYS A 66 -21.79 5.81 -8.15
CA LYS A 66 -21.44 4.62 -7.35
C LYS A 66 -20.14 4.78 -6.56
N LEU A 67 -19.44 5.90 -6.72
CA LEU A 67 -18.17 6.14 -6.05
C LEU A 67 -18.35 6.11 -4.52
N ALA A 68 -17.46 5.37 -3.85
CA ALA A 68 -17.46 5.30 -2.40
C ALA A 68 -17.27 6.70 -1.79
N LYS A 69 -18.01 7.01 -0.73
CA LYS A 69 -17.84 8.27 0.01
C LYS A 69 -16.48 8.24 0.71
N PRO A 70 -15.63 9.26 0.53
CA PRO A 70 -14.32 9.31 1.18
C PRO A 70 -14.47 9.78 2.64
N TYR A 71 -13.61 9.24 3.50
CA TYR A 71 -13.53 9.58 4.90
C TYR A 71 -12.08 9.83 5.30
N ARG A 72 -11.90 10.69 6.30
CA ARG A 72 -10.60 10.91 6.94
C ARG A 72 -10.66 10.52 8.40
N LEU A 73 -9.56 9.96 8.88
CA LEU A 73 -9.30 9.82 10.31
C LEU A 73 -8.70 11.12 10.82
N ARG A 74 -9.39 11.78 11.76
CA ARG A 74 -8.91 13.00 12.39
C ARG A 74 -7.84 12.70 13.44
N GLN A 75 -7.15 13.74 13.90
CA GLN A 75 -6.13 13.63 14.96
C GLN A 75 -6.72 13.15 16.31
N ASP A 76 -8.01 13.36 16.53
CA ASP A 76 -8.73 12.84 17.70
C ASP A 76 -9.32 11.45 17.47
N TYR A 77 -8.86 10.75 16.42
CA TYR A 77 -9.26 9.39 16.05
C TYR A 77 -10.73 9.22 15.67
N LEU A 78 -11.46 10.33 15.48
CA LEU A 78 -12.81 10.29 14.97
C LEU A 78 -12.82 10.31 13.44
N ILE A 79 -13.74 9.54 12.86
CA ILE A 79 -13.95 9.48 11.41
C ILE A 79 -14.84 10.65 11.00
N SER A 80 -14.43 11.38 9.96
CA SER A 80 -15.25 12.45 9.38
C SER A 80 -15.34 12.30 7.86
N LYS A 81 -16.44 12.79 7.27
CA LYS A 81 -16.58 12.84 5.80
C LYS A 81 -15.48 13.70 5.20
N SER A 82 -14.98 13.28 4.04
CA SER A 82 -13.98 14.00 3.27
C SER A 82 -14.47 14.28 1.84
N LYS A 83 -13.58 14.72 0.96
CA LYS A 83 -13.82 14.94 -0.46
C LYS A 83 -12.64 14.40 -1.26
N TYR A 84 -12.92 13.87 -2.44
CA TYR A 84 -11.88 13.69 -3.46
C TYR A 84 -11.51 15.08 -3.99
N ILE A 85 -10.22 15.44 -3.98
CA ILE A 85 -9.73 16.75 -4.44
C ILE A 85 -8.69 16.64 -5.56
N MET A 86 -8.16 15.44 -5.83
CA MET A 86 -7.17 15.20 -6.87
C MET A 86 -7.82 15.12 -8.26
N GLY A 87 -7.39 15.99 -9.17
CA GLY A 87 -7.71 15.92 -10.59
C GLY A 87 -7.02 14.75 -11.31
N PHE A 88 -7.53 14.40 -12.49
CA PHE A 88 -6.94 13.34 -13.30
C PHE A 88 -5.72 13.85 -14.05
N MET A 89 -4.60 13.19 -13.83
CA MET A 89 -3.30 13.51 -14.42
C MET A 89 -2.48 12.22 -14.54
N VAL A 90 -1.33 12.26 -15.21
CA VAL A 90 -0.49 11.05 -15.38
C VAL A 90 -0.06 10.45 -14.03
N ALA A 91 0.08 11.29 -13.00
CA ALA A 91 0.51 10.87 -11.66
C ALA A 91 -0.63 10.35 -10.75
N GLY A 92 -1.91 10.51 -11.11
CA GLY A 92 -3.01 10.19 -10.20
C GLY A 92 -4.40 10.64 -10.65
N GLY A 93 -5.37 10.48 -9.75
CA GLY A 93 -6.76 10.87 -10.00
C GLY A 93 -7.60 9.84 -10.76
N LEU A 94 -7.12 8.60 -10.91
CA LEU A 94 -7.95 7.52 -11.48
C LEU A 94 -9.04 7.10 -10.47
N VAL A 95 -10.27 6.97 -10.96
CA VAL A 95 -11.38 6.32 -10.24
C VAL A 95 -11.64 4.97 -10.88
N THR A 96 -11.66 3.89 -10.10
CA THR A 96 -11.89 2.53 -10.62
C THR A 96 -12.40 1.59 -9.53
N THR A 97 -12.64 0.33 -9.89
CA THR A 97 -13.02 -0.77 -8.99
C THR A 97 -11.98 -1.87 -9.02
N VAL A 98 -11.93 -2.72 -7.99
CA VAL A 98 -11.01 -3.88 -7.99
C VAL A 98 -11.28 -4.83 -9.16
N HIS A 99 -12.53 -4.91 -9.63
CA HIS A 99 -12.91 -5.74 -10.78
C HIS A 99 -12.34 -5.20 -12.09
N ASP A 100 -12.52 -3.90 -12.38
CA ASP A 100 -11.94 -3.30 -13.59
C ASP A 100 -10.40 -3.26 -13.53
N MET A 101 -9.82 -3.00 -12.34
CA MET A 101 -8.37 -3.08 -12.16
C MET A 101 -7.85 -4.51 -12.38
N ALA A 102 -8.59 -5.54 -12.00
CA ALA A 102 -8.24 -6.92 -12.30
C ALA A 102 -8.22 -7.19 -13.82
N LYS A 103 -9.18 -6.65 -14.59
CA LYS A 103 -9.16 -6.73 -16.06
C LYS A 103 -7.93 -6.04 -16.66
N PHE A 104 -7.61 -4.83 -16.18
CA PHE A 104 -6.41 -4.11 -16.60
C PHE A 104 -5.13 -4.89 -16.29
N ASN A 105 -5.07 -5.49 -15.09
CA ASN A 105 -3.94 -6.30 -14.67
C ASN A 105 -3.76 -7.56 -15.55
N ILE A 106 -4.86 -8.27 -15.86
CA ILE A 106 -4.85 -9.41 -16.77
C ILE A 106 -4.37 -8.98 -18.17
N ALA A 107 -4.83 -7.83 -18.68
CA ALA A 107 -4.41 -7.33 -19.99
C ALA A 107 -2.90 -7.04 -20.04
N LEU A 108 -2.31 -6.52 -18.97
CA LEU A 108 -0.86 -6.37 -18.86
C LEU A 108 -0.16 -7.74 -18.88
N ASP A 109 -0.69 -8.75 -18.18
CA ASP A 109 -0.08 -10.08 -18.10
C ASP A 109 -0.20 -10.89 -19.40
N THR A 110 -1.23 -10.63 -20.20
CA THR A 110 -1.47 -11.33 -21.48
C THR A 110 -0.85 -10.63 -22.69
N ASN A 111 0.04 -9.66 -22.48
CA ASN A 111 0.70 -8.90 -23.57
C ASN A 111 -0.31 -8.18 -24.48
N PHE A 112 -1.46 -7.76 -23.93
CA PHE A 112 -2.50 -7.07 -24.72
C PHE A 112 -2.00 -5.71 -25.25
N PHE A 113 -1.23 -4.98 -24.43
CA PHE A 113 -0.74 -3.65 -24.79
C PHE A 113 0.65 -3.65 -25.41
N PHE A 114 1.51 -4.58 -24.99
CA PHE A 114 2.92 -4.58 -25.31
C PHE A 114 3.39 -6.01 -25.55
N ASP A 115 4.39 -6.17 -26.41
CA ASP A 115 5.06 -7.47 -26.54
C ASP A 115 5.73 -7.91 -25.23
N LYS A 116 6.08 -9.19 -25.15
CA LYS A 116 6.68 -9.80 -23.97
C LYS A 116 7.97 -9.09 -23.52
N LEU A 117 8.79 -8.63 -24.48
CA LEU A 117 10.06 -7.95 -24.18
C LEU A 117 9.81 -6.61 -23.49
N THR A 118 8.86 -5.84 -23.99
CA THR A 118 8.46 -4.55 -23.45
C THR A 118 7.80 -4.72 -22.09
N ASN A 119 6.92 -5.71 -21.93
CA ASN A 119 6.33 -6.04 -20.63
C ASN A 119 7.39 -6.41 -19.59
N ASN A 120 8.40 -7.20 -19.96
CA ASN A 120 9.52 -7.51 -19.06
C ASN A 120 10.28 -6.25 -18.63
N ARG A 121 10.43 -5.25 -19.52
CA ARG A 121 11.10 -3.98 -19.18
C ARG A 121 10.28 -3.14 -18.20
N ILE A 122 8.95 -3.17 -18.27
CA ILE A 122 8.08 -2.46 -17.33
C ILE A 122 8.34 -2.92 -15.89
N TYR A 123 8.53 -4.23 -15.71
CA TYR A 123 8.71 -4.88 -14.42
C TYR A 123 10.17 -5.11 -14.03
N SER A 124 11.11 -4.55 -14.78
CA SER A 124 12.54 -4.65 -14.46
C SER A 124 12.95 -3.51 -13.53
N PRO A 125 13.74 -3.78 -12.47
CA PRO A 125 14.31 -2.73 -11.64
C PRO A 125 15.15 -1.76 -12.48
N THR A 126 14.97 -0.46 -12.26
CA THR A 126 15.83 0.55 -12.87
C THR A 126 17.23 0.48 -12.27
N ILE A 127 18.26 0.67 -13.08
CA ILE A 127 19.65 0.76 -12.63
C ILE A 127 20.02 2.23 -12.52
N SER A 128 20.52 2.63 -11.36
CA SER A 128 21.02 3.98 -11.09
C SER A 128 22.37 4.26 -11.79
N ILE A 129 22.82 5.51 -11.76
CA ILE A 129 24.08 5.92 -12.41
C ILE A 129 25.28 5.20 -11.79
N ASP A 130 25.22 4.88 -10.49
CA ASP A 130 26.25 4.13 -9.77
C ASP A 130 26.07 2.60 -9.85
N GLY A 131 25.22 2.10 -10.77
CA GLY A 131 25.05 0.68 -11.06
C GLY A 131 24.18 -0.08 -10.06
N LYS A 132 23.55 0.60 -9.09
CA LYS A 132 22.69 -0.04 -8.10
C LYS A 132 21.28 -0.27 -8.64
N LEU A 133 20.71 -1.42 -8.33
CA LEU A 133 19.29 -1.71 -8.56
C LEU A 133 18.42 -0.83 -7.66
N LEU A 134 17.45 -0.16 -8.26
CA LEU A 134 16.44 0.64 -7.58
C LEU A 134 15.12 -0.15 -7.46
N PRO A 135 14.31 0.08 -6.41
CA PRO A 135 13.09 -0.70 -6.16
C PRO A 135 11.92 -0.32 -7.08
N TYR A 136 12.20 0.14 -8.31
CA TYR A 136 11.19 0.74 -9.19
C TYR A 136 11.52 0.51 -10.67
N GLY A 137 10.53 0.02 -11.43
CA GLY A 137 10.52 -0.09 -12.88
C GLY A 137 9.70 1.02 -13.53
N LEU A 138 9.03 0.74 -14.64
CA LEU A 138 8.19 1.73 -15.33
C LEU A 138 6.78 1.77 -14.72
N GLY A 139 6.59 2.61 -13.70
CA GLY A 139 5.29 2.76 -13.05
C GLY A 139 4.93 1.65 -12.06
N TRP A 140 5.90 0.80 -11.69
CA TRP A 140 5.74 -0.30 -10.75
C TRP A 140 6.90 -0.35 -9.78
N PHE A 141 6.61 -0.56 -8.50
CA PHE A 141 7.64 -0.99 -7.57
C PHE A 141 8.01 -2.44 -7.86
N VAL A 142 9.31 -2.74 -7.77
CA VAL A 142 9.85 -4.08 -7.99
C VAL A 142 10.68 -4.44 -6.76
N GLN A 143 10.27 -5.52 -6.08
CA GLN A 143 10.89 -5.97 -4.85
C GLN A 143 11.04 -7.47 -4.88
N ASP A 144 12.27 -7.97 -4.71
CA ASP A 144 12.49 -9.39 -4.52
C ASP A 144 12.23 -9.77 -3.05
N PHE A 145 11.53 -10.88 -2.85
CA PHE A 145 11.18 -11.40 -1.52
C PHE A 145 11.16 -12.92 -1.56
N CYS A 146 12.07 -13.56 -0.81
CA CYS A 146 12.18 -15.02 -0.73
C CYS A 146 12.16 -15.72 -2.11
N ASN A 147 13.02 -15.28 -3.03
CA ASN A 147 13.10 -15.76 -4.43
C ASN A 147 11.85 -15.53 -5.29
N LEU A 148 10.88 -14.74 -4.82
CA LEU A 148 9.73 -14.30 -5.59
C LEU A 148 9.88 -12.83 -5.93
N ARG A 149 9.39 -12.44 -7.12
CA ARG A 149 9.27 -11.05 -7.49
C ARG A 149 7.91 -10.49 -7.09
N LEU A 150 7.93 -9.51 -6.19
CA LEU A 150 6.77 -8.72 -5.85
C LEU A 150 6.73 -7.48 -6.75
N LEU A 151 5.72 -7.41 -7.61
CA LEU A 151 5.41 -6.22 -8.41
C LEU A 151 4.23 -5.51 -7.75
N TRP A 152 4.38 -4.24 -7.40
CA TRP A 152 3.35 -3.59 -6.62
C TRP A 152 3.25 -2.10 -6.88
N HIS A 153 2.12 -1.53 -6.51
CA HIS A 153 1.92 -0.09 -6.50
C HIS A 153 0.91 0.27 -5.42
N TYR A 154 1.09 1.43 -4.81
CA TYR A 154 0.14 1.97 -3.84
C TYR A 154 -0.49 3.26 -4.38
N GLY A 155 -1.72 3.53 -3.98
CA GLY A 155 -2.38 4.80 -4.17
C GLY A 155 -2.48 5.55 -2.86
N TRP A 156 -2.24 6.85 -2.90
CA TRP A 156 -2.42 7.72 -1.76
C TRP A 156 -3.10 9.02 -2.19
N HIS A 157 -4.36 9.16 -1.79
CA HIS A 157 -5.11 10.40 -1.89
C HIS A 157 -5.31 10.94 -0.48
N PRO A 158 -4.51 11.95 -0.08
CA PRO A 158 -4.50 12.46 1.30
C PRO A 158 -5.91 12.74 1.82
N ASP A 159 -6.16 12.24 3.03
CA ASP A 159 -7.42 12.37 3.76
C ASP A 159 -8.67 11.87 3.00
N ALA A 160 -8.54 11.02 1.98
CA ALA A 160 -9.69 10.59 1.18
C ALA A 160 -9.71 9.10 0.80
N ALA A 161 -8.63 8.58 0.24
CA ALA A 161 -8.58 7.20 -0.24
C ALA A 161 -7.17 6.67 -0.35
N SER A 162 -7.06 5.35 -0.36
CA SER A 162 -5.80 4.64 -0.58
C SER A 162 -6.05 3.32 -1.27
N SER A 163 -5.01 2.80 -1.92
CA SER A 163 -5.07 1.52 -2.60
C SER A 163 -3.73 0.80 -2.51
N LEU A 164 -3.77 -0.51 -2.67
CA LEU A 164 -2.59 -1.35 -2.82
C LEU A 164 -2.89 -2.44 -3.85
N ILE A 165 -1.96 -2.64 -4.76
CA ILE A 165 -1.95 -3.73 -5.74
C ILE A 165 -0.62 -4.45 -5.60
N ILE A 166 -0.65 -5.78 -5.52
CA ILE A 166 0.53 -6.65 -5.45
C ILE A 166 0.34 -7.78 -6.46
N LYS A 167 1.38 -8.13 -7.19
CA LYS A 167 1.44 -9.27 -8.10
C LYS A 167 2.63 -10.14 -7.74
N ILE A 168 2.44 -11.45 -7.83
CA ILE A 168 3.49 -12.46 -7.72
C ILE A 168 3.43 -13.31 -9.01
N PRO A 169 4.13 -12.88 -10.08
CA PRO A 169 4.05 -13.54 -11.38
C PRO A 169 4.35 -15.04 -11.32
N GLU A 170 5.34 -15.45 -10.53
CA GLU A 170 5.77 -16.84 -10.37
C GLU A 170 4.69 -17.74 -9.75
N LYS A 171 3.69 -17.14 -9.09
CA LYS A 171 2.54 -17.85 -8.51
C LYS A 171 1.25 -17.61 -9.30
N ASN A 172 1.27 -16.71 -10.30
CA ASN A 172 0.08 -16.25 -11.01
C ASN A 172 -1.03 -15.74 -10.07
N ILE A 173 -0.64 -15.03 -9.01
CA ILE A 173 -1.56 -14.45 -8.02
C ILE A 173 -1.40 -12.94 -8.00
N SER A 174 -2.52 -12.23 -7.92
CA SER A 174 -2.55 -10.80 -7.65
C SER A 174 -3.51 -10.50 -6.50
N PHE A 175 -3.15 -9.50 -5.70
CA PHE A 175 -3.94 -8.99 -4.59
C PHE A 175 -4.20 -7.51 -4.79
N MET A 176 -5.43 -7.08 -4.54
CA MET A 176 -5.85 -5.69 -4.69
C MET A 176 -6.81 -5.31 -3.58
N ILE A 177 -6.55 -4.17 -2.92
CA ILE A 177 -7.41 -3.64 -1.88
C ILE A 177 -7.51 -2.12 -2.00
N PHE A 178 -8.74 -1.61 -2.04
CA PHE A 178 -9.05 -0.17 -2.11
C PHE A 178 -9.84 0.25 -0.87
N ALA A 179 -9.43 1.35 -0.24
CA ALA A 179 -10.10 1.92 0.92
C ALA A 179 -10.54 3.35 0.64
N ASN A 180 -11.69 3.71 1.21
CA ASN A 180 -12.23 5.08 1.21
C ASN A 180 -11.73 5.90 2.41
N THR A 181 -10.50 5.61 2.84
CA THR A 181 -9.65 6.42 3.72
C THR A 181 -8.22 6.32 3.20
N ASP A 182 -7.32 7.20 3.59
CA ASP A 182 -5.91 7.12 3.20
C ASP A 182 -5.05 6.22 4.12
N MET A 183 -5.70 5.46 5.01
CA MET A 183 -5.04 4.69 6.06
C MET A 183 -4.33 3.42 5.56
N LEU A 184 -4.55 2.94 4.32
CA LEU A 184 -3.71 1.87 3.76
C LEU A 184 -2.31 2.35 3.37
N SER A 185 -2.10 3.67 3.26
CA SER A 185 -0.86 4.25 2.72
C SER A 185 -0.19 5.22 3.68
N LYS A 186 -0.93 6.19 4.25
CA LYS A 186 -0.38 7.30 5.05
C LYS A 186 0.54 6.85 6.20
N PRO A 187 0.20 5.83 7.01
CA PRO A 187 1.03 5.45 8.17
C PRO A 187 2.29 4.66 7.81
N PHE A 188 2.35 4.09 6.60
CA PHE A 188 3.24 2.97 6.30
C PHE A 188 4.44 3.32 5.40
N SER A 189 4.57 4.60 5.00
CA SER A 189 5.71 5.10 4.22
C SER A 189 6.05 4.25 2.99
N LEU A 190 5.02 3.79 2.26
CA LEU A 190 5.17 2.92 1.10
C LEU A 190 6.00 3.54 -0.03
N HIS A 191 6.09 4.87 -0.08
CA HIS A 191 6.94 5.62 -1.01
C HIS A 191 8.45 5.26 -0.93
N ASN A 192 8.89 4.63 0.17
CA ASN A 192 10.26 4.16 0.34
C ASN A 192 10.57 2.89 -0.47
N GLY A 193 9.57 2.30 -1.15
CA GLY A 193 9.78 1.12 -1.99
C GLY A 193 9.93 -0.18 -1.22
N ASN A 194 9.25 -0.31 -0.07
CA ASN A 194 9.15 -1.57 0.66
C ASN A 194 7.68 -1.93 0.96
N VAL A 195 7.15 -2.94 0.27
CA VAL A 195 5.77 -3.41 0.41
C VAL A 195 5.50 -4.05 1.77
N LEU A 196 6.55 -4.57 2.43
CA LEU A 196 6.45 -5.20 3.75
C LEU A 196 6.11 -4.21 4.86
N ASN A 197 6.11 -2.91 4.57
CA ASN A 197 5.58 -1.92 5.50
C ASN A 197 4.04 -1.84 5.47
N SER A 198 3.36 -2.54 4.56
CA SER A 198 1.89 -2.61 4.53
C SER A 198 1.38 -3.82 5.32
N PRO A 199 0.54 -3.64 6.36
CA PRO A 199 -0.08 -4.76 7.06
C PRO A 199 -0.93 -5.64 6.12
N ALA A 200 -1.62 -5.03 5.15
CA ALA A 200 -2.40 -5.76 4.16
C ALA A 200 -1.52 -6.65 3.28
N ALA A 201 -0.33 -6.18 2.91
CA ALA A 201 0.64 -7.00 2.18
C ALA A 201 1.15 -8.16 3.04
N LEU A 202 1.49 -7.93 4.31
CA LEU A 202 1.95 -9.00 5.20
C LEU A 202 0.89 -10.08 5.38
N ILE A 203 -0.37 -9.70 5.59
CA ILE A 203 -1.50 -10.64 5.70
C ILE A 203 -1.65 -11.44 4.41
N PHE A 204 -1.60 -10.77 3.25
CA PHE A 204 -1.67 -11.43 1.95
C PHE A 204 -0.53 -12.45 1.77
N LEU A 205 0.71 -12.04 1.99
CA LEU A 205 1.87 -12.91 1.86
C LEU A 205 1.80 -14.10 2.84
N LYS A 206 1.41 -13.87 4.09
CA LYS A 206 1.26 -14.92 5.12
C LYS A 206 0.14 -15.90 4.79
N THR A 207 -0.93 -15.43 4.16
CA THR A 207 -2.11 -16.25 3.84
C THR A 207 -1.88 -17.11 2.60
N PHE A 208 -1.22 -16.56 1.57
CA PHE A 208 -1.15 -17.20 0.25
C PHE A 208 0.22 -17.76 -0.11
N LEU A 209 1.28 -17.45 0.64
CA LEU A 209 2.57 -18.10 0.47
C LEU A 209 2.76 -19.25 1.48
N PRO A 210 3.35 -20.37 1.06
CA PRO A 210 3.66 -21.48 1.95
C PRO A 210 4.51 -21.07 3.16
N ASP A 211 4.46 -21.85 4.24
CA ASP A 211 5.18 -21.56 5.49
C ASP A 211 6.70 -21.40 5.31
N GLU A 212 7.30 -22.06 4.33
CA GLU A 212 8.72 -21.90 3.99
C GLU A 212 9.09 -20.46 3.56
N PHE A 213 8.11 -19.68 3.10
CA PHE A 213 8.25 -18.26 2.75
C PHE A 213 7.88 -17.32 3.92
N ARG A 214 7.31 -17.85 5.02
CA ARG A 214 7.16 -17.12 6.29
C ARG A 214 8.52 -17.02 6.97
N SER A 215 9.35 -16.19 6.38
CA SER A 215 10.66 -15.88 6.95
C SER A 215 10.51 -15.10 8.26
N MET A 216 11.51 -15.18 9.15
CA MET A 216 11.63 -14.33 10.33
C MET A 216 11.45 -12.82 10.02
N SER A 217 11.63 -12.42 8.76
CA SER A 217 11.44 -11.04 8.31
C SER A 217 9.97 -10.60 8.26
N ILE A 218 9.02 -11.49 7.93
CA ILE A 218 7.58 -11.19 7.94
C ILE A 218 7.13 -10.98 9.39
N ASP A 219 7.41 -11.93 10.28
CA ASP A 219 6.99 -11.86 11.68
C ASP A 219 7.60 -10.65 12.41
N LYS A 220 8.87 -10.34 12.10
CA LYS A 220 9.51 -9.12 12.62
C LYS A 220 8.80 -7.87 12.11
N LYS A 221 8.46 -7.81 10.82
CA LYS A 221 7.73 -6.67 10.26
C LYS A 221 6.32 -6.56 10.80
N GLU A 222 5.63 -7.67 11.01
CA GLU A 222 4.29 -7.69 11.62
C GLU A 222 4.32 -7.03 13.00
N LYS A 223 5.26 -7.44 13.87
CA LYS A 223 5.46 -6.82 15.20
C LYS A 223 5.79 -5.33 15.14
N GLU A 224 6.66 -4.92 14.20
CA GLU A 224 6.97 -3.49 14.00
C GLU A 224 5.74 -2.69 13.54
N LEU A 225 4.88 -3.28 12.71
CA LEU A 225 3.69 -2.64 12.17
C LEU A 225 2.50 -2.65 13.13
N GLU A 226 2.38 -3.65 14.02
CA GLU A 226 1.35 -3.68 15.06
C GLU A 226 1.34 -2.39 15.85
N GLU A 227 2.51 -1.92 16.29
CA GLU A 227 2.63 -0.66 17.02
C GLU A 227 2.14 0.54 16.18
N ILE A 228 2.46 0.57 14.89
CA ILE A 228 2.02 1.63 13.97
C ILE A 228 0.50 1.57 13.77
N VAL A 229 -0.06 0.38 13.62
CA VAL A 229 -1.51 0.16 13.47
C VAL A 229 -2.25 0.64 14.73
N PHE A 230 -1.83 0.21 15.91
CA PHE A 230 -2.42 0.64 17.18
C PHE A 230 -2.37 2.15 17.36
N LYS A 231 -1.19 2.75 17.17
CA LYS A 231 -1.02 4.21 17.22
C LYS A 231 -1.91 4.95 16.21
N SER A 232 -2.00 4.41 14.99
CA SER A 232 -2.82 5.01 13.92
C SER A 232 -4.31 4.88 14.20
N ALA A 233 -4.75 3.84 14.91
CA ALA A 233 -6.13 3.63 15.33
C ALA A 233 -6.51 4.45 16.59
N GLY A 234 -5.55 5.13 17.22
CA GLY A 234 -5.77 5.85 18.48
C GLY A 234 -5.78 4.96 19.71
N GLU A 235 -5.39 3.70 19.55
CA GLU A 235 -5.23 2.80 20.68
C GLU A 235 -3.93 3.14 21.40
N LYS A 236 -4.04 3.32 22.71
CA LYS A 236 -2.87 3.39 23.59
C LYS A 236 -2.42 1.95 23.87
N PRO A 237 -1.12 1.67 23.98
CA PRO A 237 -0.65 0.35 24.40
C PRO A 237 -1.36 -0.05 25.70
N LEU A 238 -1.81 -1.30 25.79
CA LEU A 238 -2.54 -1.86 26.93
C LEU A 238 -1.82 -1.66 28.28
N ILE A 239 -0.51 -1.44 28.23
CA ILE A 239 0.38 -1.23 29.38
C ILE A 239 1.22 0.02 29.08
N ASN A 240 1.01 1.09 29.85
CA ASN A 240 1.89 2.27 29.77
C ASN A 240 3.25 1.99 30.46
N GLY A 241 4.27 2.83 30.22
CA GLY A 241 5.62 2.61 30.74
C GLY A 241 5.68 2.41 32.27
N PHE A 242 4.79 3.06 33.01
CA PHE A 242 4.66 2.87 34.46
C PHE A 242 4.07 1.49 34.81
N GLN A 243 3.02 1.05 34.12
CA GLN A 243 2.43 -0.28 34.30
C GLN A 243 3.40 -1.40 33.91
N PHE A 244 4.27 -1.17 32.92
CA PHE A 244 5.31 -2.12 32.52
C PHE A 244 6.39 -2.25 33.59
N ILE A 245 6.86 -1.11 34.13
CA ILE A 245 7.78 -1.09 35.27
C ILE A 245 7.15 -1.79 36.48
N LEU A 246 5.88 -1.51 36.78
CA LEU A 246 5.15 -2.14 37.88
C LEU A 246 5.03 -3.67 37.68
N LEU A 247 4.77 -4.15 36.46
CA LEU A 247 4.74 -5.58 36.15
C LEU A 247 6.11 -6.25 36.33
N ILE A 248 7.19 -5.58 35.93
CA ILE A 248 8.56 -6.07 36.19
C ILE A 248 8.81 -6.15 37.70
N PHE A 249 8.44 -5.12 38.47
CA PHE A 249 8.56 -5.15 39.93
C PHE A 249 7.75 -6.29 40.56
N CYS A 250 6.50 -6.52 40.12
CA CYS A 250 5.67 -7.63 40.58
C CYS A 250 6.29 -8.99 40.26
N GLN A 251 6.84 -9.18 39.06
CA GLN A 251 7.51 -10.42 38.67
C GLN A 251 8.80 -10.66 39.47
N LEU A 252 9.61 -9.62 39.68
CA LEU A 252 10.81 -9.70 40.52
C LEU A 252 10.44 -10.06 41.96
N PHE A 253 9.36 -9.49 42.51
CA PHE A 253 8.87 -9.82 43.85
C PHE A 253 8.37 -11.27 43.97
N PHE A 254 7.73 -11.79 42.92
CA PHE A 254 7.33 -13.20 42.85
C PHE A 254 8.54 -14.15 42.80
N ILE A 255 9.55 -13.82 42.01
CA ILE A 255 10.78 -14.63 41.90
C ILE A 255 11.55 -14.61 43.22
N THR A 256 11.68 -13.44 43.87
CA THR A 256 12.33 -13.35 45.18
C THR A 256 11.54 -14.08 46.25
N ALA A 257 10.20 -14.03 46.24
CA ALA A 257 9.38 -14.81 47.16
C ALA A 257 9.66 -16.32 47.02
N ILE A 258 9.80 -16.85 45.80
CA ILE A 258 10.13 -18.27 45.57
C ILE A 258 11.53 -18.63 46.11
N ILE A 259 12.49 -17.71 46.06
CA ILE A 259 13.86 -17.92 46.57
C ILE A 259 13.90 -17.85 48.10
N PHE A 260 13.21 -16.87 48.71
CA PHE A 260 13.31 -16.62 50.16
C PHE A 260 12.36 -17.47 51.01
N TRP A 261 11.26 -17.98 50.45
CA TRP A 261 10.33 -18.86 51.17
C TRP A 261 10.97 -20.18 51.65
N PRO A 262 11.77 -20.91 50.85
CA PRO A 262 12.47 -22.10 51.34
C PRO A 262 13.58 -21.77 52.35
N LEU A 263 14.22 -20.60 52.26
CA LEU A 263 15.22 -20.15 53.24
C LEU A 263 14.62 -19.90 54.63
N ARG A 264 13.36 -19.44 54.72
CA ARG A 264 12.64 -19.34 56.00
C ARG A 264 12.49 -20.69 56.71
N PHE A 265 12.28 -21.78 55.97
CA PHE A 265 12.17 -23.12 56.56
C PHE A 265 13.52 -23.70 57.00
N ILE A 266 14.63 -23.27 56.37
CA ILE A 266 15.98 -23.68 56.76
C ILE A 266 16.41 -22.96 58.06
N ILE A 267 16.09 -21.67 58.20
CA ILE A 267 16.45 -20.88 59.39
C ILE A 267 15.63 -21.32 60.63
N ILE A 268 14.35 -21.69 60.45
CA ILE A 268 13.49 -22.18 61.56
C ILE A 268 13.94 -23.57 62.06
N LYS A 269 14.72 -24.35 61.29
CA LYS A 269 15.31 -25.62 61.76
C LYS A 269 16.68 -25.48 62.41
N LEU A 270 17.33 -24.32 62.33
CA LEU A 270 18.70 -24.09 62.83
C LEU A 270 18.76 -23.38 64.18
N PHE A 271 17.62 -23.01 64.76
CA PHE A 271 17.51 -22.50 66.13
C PHE A 271 16.37 -23.24 66.85
N PRO A 272 16.65 -24.05 67.88
CA PRO A 272 15.62 -24.61 68.75
C PRO A 272 14.93 -23.55 69.61
#